data_AF-A0A2M7TLC3-F1
#
_entry.id   AF-A0A2M7TLC3-F1
#
_cell.length_a   1.000
_cell.length_b   1.000
_cell.length_c   1.000
_cell.angle_alpha   90.00
_cell.angle_beta   90.00
_cell.angle_gamma   90.00
#
_symmetry.space_group_name_H-M   'P 1'
#
loop_
_entity.id
_entity.type
_entity.pdbx_description
1 polymer ?
#
loop_
_entity_poly.entity_id
_entity_poly.type
_entity_poly.pdbx_seq_one_letter_code
_entity_poly.pdbx_strand_id
1 'polypeptide(L)'
;MRSHSKISLFWSSYMSGKVDYGETILEAASRELKEETGLSGDPTIVALKHYVVFDKKSNNLLEDKFMFLCLVENPAGDICGSQEGKYEWVKETNLQNYVTNPFEDYTAFNAQIDLIKNYNGTMNFSENRHYSEKF
;
A
#
# COMPACT_ATOMS: atom_id res chain seq x y z
N MET A 1 16.63 -19.85 13.76
CA MET A 1 16.86 -18.42 13.41
C MET A 1 16.24 -18.21 12.04
N ARG A 2 14.95 -17.83 11.97
CA ARG A 2 14.21 -17.75 10.70
C ARG A 2 14.38 -16.36 10.11
N SER A 3 14.85 -16.32 8.87
CA SER A 3 15.03 -15.14 8.03
C SER A 3 13.74 -14.32 7.95
N HIS A 4 13.89 -13.02 8.19
CA HIS A 4 12.92 -11.94 8.04
C HIS A 4 11.99 -12.15 6.86
N SER A 5 10.75 -12.55 7.15
CA SER A 5 9.66 -12.56 6.18
C SER A 5 9.01 -11.18 6.24
N LYS A 6 9.62 -10.19 5.59
CA LYS A 6 8.93 -8.92 5.32
C LYS A 6 7.83 -9.21 4.30
N ILE A 7 6.66 -8.69 4.56
CA ILE A 7 5.42 -9.15 3.94
C ILE A 7 4.90 -8.09 2.98
N SER A 8 4.77 -8.47 1.71
CA SER A 8 4.01 -7.75 0.70
C SER A 8 2.99 -8.72 0.11
N LEU A 9 1.71 -8.43 0.32
CA LEU A 9 0.58 -9.18 -0.26
C LEU A 9 0.21 -8.49 -1.57
N PHE A 10 0.11 -9.22 -2.69
CA PHE A 10 -0.16 -8.61 -3.99
C PHE A 10 -1.08 -9.43 -4.91
N TRP A 11 -2.14 -8.77 -5.39
CA TRP A 11 -2.59 -8.86 -6.78
C TRP A 11 -3.07 -7.49 -7.27
N SER A 12 -2.36 -6.93 -8.28
CA SER A 12 -2.52 -5.61 -8.91
C SER A 12 -2.25 -4.33 -8.08
N SER A 13 -2.46 -4.34 -6.76
CA SER A 13 -2.16 -3.23 -5.83
C SER A 13 -1.88 -3.77 -4.42
N TYR A 14 -1.36 -2.92 -3.53
CA TYR A 14 -1.40 -3.16 -2.09
C TYR A 14 -2.86 -3.27 -1.63
N MET A 15 -3.13 -4.09 -0.60
CA MET A 15 -4.36 -3.98 0.20
C MET A 15 -4.52 -2.54 0.71
N SER A 16 -5.73 -2.01 0.66
CA SER A 16 -5.97 -0.61 0.99
C SER A 16 -7.43 -0.32 1.19
N GLY A 17 -7.73 0.54 2.16
CA GLY A 17 -9.05 1.11 2.28
C GLY A 17 -9.02 2.50 2.89
N LYS A 18 -10.21 3.01 3.19
CA LYS A 18 -10.40 4.37 3.72
C LYS A 18 -10.37 4.31 5.24
N VAL A 19 -9.90 5.41 5.84
CA VAL A 19 -10.04 5.62 7.28
C VAL A 19 -11.47 6.07 7.55
N ASP A 20 -12.18 5.34 8.41
CA ASP A 20 -13.55 5.68 8.77
C ASP A 20 -13.63 6.83 9.79
N TYR A 21 -14.82 7.41 9.92
CA TYR A 21 -15.06 8.49 10.87
C TYR A 21 -14.87 8.01 12.32
N GLY A 22 -13.91 8.61 13.02
CA GLY A 22 -13.56 8.24 14.39
C GLY A 22 -12.50 7.13 14.50
N GLU A 23 -12.01 6.63 13.36
CA GLU A 23 -10.95 5.62 13.29
C GLU A 23 -9.58 6.30 13.17
N THR A 24 -8.56 5.76 13.84
CA THR A 24 -7.16 6.15 13.60
C THR A 24 -6.60 5.45 12.36
N ILE A 25 -5.54 6.00 11.77
CA ILE A 25 -4.88 5.40 10.59
C ILE A 25 -4.43 3.96 10.85
N LEU A 26 -3.91 3.68 12.06
CA LEU A 26 -3.43 2.35 12.42
C LEU A 26 -4.59 1.36 12.64
N GLU A 27 -5.70 1.81 13.22
CA GLU A 27 -6.92 1.00 13.34
C GLU A 27 -7.47 0.64 11.97
N ALA A 28 -7.55 1.61 11.05
CA ALA A 28 -7.96 1.37 9.67
C ALA A 28 -7.04 0.34 8.99
N ALA A 29 -5.72 0.50 9.08
CA ALA A 29 -4.76 -0.44 8.51
C ALA A 29 -4.90 -1.86 9.08
N SER A 30 -5.14 -2.00 10.39
CA SER A 30 -5.39 -3.29 11.02
C SER A 30 -6.71 -3.92 10.58
N ARG A 31 -7.79 -3.12 10.46
CA ARG A 31 -9.11 -3.57 10.00
C ARG A 31 -9.05 -4.04 8.56
N GLU A 32 -8.53 -3.22 7.65
CA GLU A 32 -8.41 -3.56 6.23
C GLU A 32 -7.54 -4.80 6.00
N LEU A 33 -6.41 -4.94 6.74
CA LEU A 33 -5.61 -6.16 6.70
C LEU A 33 -6.46 -7.39 7.04
N LYS A 34 -7.30 -7.30 8.07
CA LYS A 34 -8.14 -8.41 8.51
C LYS A 34 -9.25 -8.72 7.52
N GLU A 35 -9.95 -7.70 7.03
CA GLU A 35 -11.11 -7.83 6.14
C GLU A 35 -10.69 -8.36 4.76
N GLU A 36 -9.59 -7.86 4.21
CA GLU A 36 -9.13 -8.25 2.87
C GLU A 36 -8.39 -9.60 2.86
N THR A 37 -7.61 -9.89 3.91
CA THR A 37 -6.63 -10.99 3.85
C THR A 37 -6.80 -12.05 4.93
N GLY A 38 -7.61 -11.78 5.96
CA GLY A 38 -7.74 -12.65 7.13
C GLY A 38 -6.59 -12.55 8.14
N LEU A 39 -5.51 -11.84 7.80
CA LEU A 39 -4.34 -11.66 8.66
C LEU A 39 -4.57 -10.59 9.73
N SER A 40 -3.72 -10.60 10.76
CA SER A 40 -3.75 -9.61 11.84
C SER A 40 -2.35 -9.28 12.29
N GLY A 41 -2.12 -8.04 12.71
CA GLY A 41 -0.82 -7.58 13.19
C GLY A 41 -0.86 -6.10 13.52
N ASP A 42 0.29 -5.60 13.99
CA ASP A 42 0.45 -4.23 14.44
C ASP A 42 1.09 -3.38 13.32
N PRO A 43 0.31 -2.49 12.67
CA PRO A 43 0.82 -1.65 11.61
C PRO A 43 1.69 -0.52 12.16
N THR A 44 2.66 -0.11 11.36
CA THR A 44 3.46 1.10 11.58
C THR A 44 3.46 1.95 10.32
N ILE A 45 3.32 3.26 10.45
CA ILE A 45 3.33 4.19 9.32
C ILE A 45 4.78 4.40 8.84
N VAL A 46 5.06 4.01 7.61
CA VAL A 46 6.37 4.17 6.94
C VAL A 46 6.43 5.49 6.17
N ALA A 47 5.33 5.86 5.52
CA ALA A 47 5.27 7.10 4.77
C ALA A 47 3.87 7.72 4.75
N LEU A 48 3.83 9.05 4.72
CA LEU A 48 2.66 9.85 4.37
C LEU A 48 2.91 10.47 3.00
N LYS A 49 2.02 10.20 2.05
CA LYS A 49 2.07 10.78 0.72
C LYS A 49 0.82 11.60 0.46
N HIS A 50 0.99 12.87 0.14
CA HIS A 50 -0.08 13.73 -0.35
C HIS A 50 -0.04 13.72 -1.89
N TYR A 51 -1.16 13.34 -2.52
CA TYR A 51 -1.32 13.34 -3.96
C TYR A 51 -2.39 14.34 -4.37
N VAL A 52 -1.98 15.30 -5.18
CA VAL A 52 -2.88 16.20 -5.91
C VAL A 52 -2.92 15.71 -7.36
N VAL A 53 -4.04 15.09 -7.74
CA VAL A 53 -4.20 14.43 -9.04
C VAL A 53 -4.90 15.36 -10.01
N PHE A 54 -4.30 15.54 -11.18
CA PHE A 54 -4.83 16.33 -12.29
C PHE A 54 -5.13 15.44 -13.49
N ASP A 55 -6.13 15.83 -14.27
CA ASP A 55 -6.33 15.29 -15.61
C ASP A 55 -5.24 15.83 -16.53
N LYS A 56 -4.53 14.94 -17.24
CA LYS A 56 -3.40 15.33 -18.09
C LYS A 56 -3.81 16.21 -19.28
N LYS A 57 -5.05 16.09 -19.76
CA LYS A 57 -5.53 16.84 -20.94
C LYS A 57 -6.06 18.22 -20.60
N SER A 58 -6.97 18.29 -19.63
CA SER A 58 -7.67 19.52 -19.24
C SER A 58 -6.96 20.30 -18.13
N ASN A 59 -6.01 19.68 -17.43
CA ASN A 59 -5.35 20.24 -16.24
C ASN A 59 -6.33 20.53 -15.08
N ASN A 60 -7.52 19.93 -15.11
CA ASN A 60 -8.48 20.03 -14.02
C ASN A 60 -8.04 19.16 -12.83
N LEU A 61 -8.30 19.64 -11.61
CA LEU A 61 -8.13 18.86 -10.39
C LEU A 61 -9.15 17.71 -10.39
N LEU A 62 -8.66 16.48 -10.23
CA LEU A 62 -9.48 15.27 -10.17
C LEU A 62 -9.63 14.79 -8.73
N GLU A 63 -8.52 14.70 -8.00
CA GLU A 63 -8.51 14.20 -6.63
C GLU A 63 -7.45 14.93 -5.79
N ASP A 64 -7.74 15.05 -4.50
CA ASP A 64 -6.80 15.47 -3.46
C ASP A 64 -6.88 14.41 -2.37
N LYS A 65 -5.79 13.67 -2.16
CA LYS A 65 -5.77 12.54 -1.22
C LYS A 65 -4.46 12.40 -0.47
N PHE A 66 -4.59 11.99 0.79
CA PHE A 66 -3.49 11.50 1.60
C PHE A 66 -3.49 9.97 1.58
N MET A 67 -2.32 9.38 1.36
CA MET A 67 -2.10 7.94 1.43
C MET A 67 -1.07 7.65 2.51
N PHE A 68 -1.39 6.71 3.39
CA PHE A 68 -0.51 6.25 4.46
C PHE A 68 0.02 4.87 4.09
N LEU A 69 1.32 4.77 3.82
CA LEU A 69 1.99 3.50 3.60
C LEU A 69 2.29 2.87 4.95
N CYS A 70 1.65 1.74 5.25
CA CYS A 70 1.84 1.02 6.51
C CYS A 70 2.62 -0.28 6.28
N LEU A 71 3.45 -0.64 7.26
CA LEU A 71 4.17 -1.91 7.33
C LEU A 71 3.62 -2.73 8.50
N VAL A 72 3.33 -4.00 8.24
CA VAL A 72 3.04 -5.01 9.27
C VAL A 72 4.09 -6.11 9.14
N GLU A 73 4.87 -6.32 10.20
CA GLU A 73 5.87 -7.37 10.25
C GLU A 73 5.33 -8.60 11.00
N ASN A 74 5.59 -9.79 10.46
CA ASN A 74 5.16 -11.06 11.07
C ASN A 74 3.67 -11.11 11.48
N PRO A 75 2.72 -10.78 10.59
CA PRO A 75 1.30 -10.92 10.86
C PRO A 75 0.94 -12.38 11.13
N ALA A 76 -0.09 -12.56 11.94
CA ALA A 76 -0.65 -13.85 12.31
C ALA A 76 -1.94 -14.14 11.55
N GLY A 77 -2.27 -15.43 11.43
CA GLY A 77 -3.45 -15.92 10.73
C GLY A 77 -3.11 -16.63 9.43
N ASP A 78 -4.16 -17.14 8.79
CA ASP A 78 -4.08 -17.77 7.48
C ASP A 78 -4.65 -16.82 6.43
N ILE A 79 -3.97 -16.73 5.28
CA ILE A 79 -4.48 -15.93 4.17
C ILE A 79 -5.80 -16.52 3.69
N CYS A 80 -6.84 -15.71 3.70
CA CYS A 80 -8.08 -15.95 2.98
C CYS A 80 -8.28 -14.87 1.91
N GLY A 81 -8.83 -15.24 0.76
CA GLY A 81 -9.25 -14.24 -0.22
C GLY A 81 -10.52 -13.51 0.25
N SER A 82 -10.70 -12.27 -0.22
CA SER A 82 -11.92 -11.48 -0.02
C SER A 82 -12.71 -11.35 -1.33
N GLN A 83 -13.78 -10.55 -1.32
CA GLN A 83 -14.48 -10.17 -2.56
C GLN A 83 -13.62 -9.25 -3.46
N GLU A 84 -12.60 -8.60 -2.90
CA GLU A 84 -11.77 -7.62 -3.60
C GLU A 84 -10.57 -8.24 -4.31
N GLY A 85 -10.18 -9.46 -3.92
CA GLY A 85 -9.09 -10.14 -4.59
C GLY A 85 -8.66 -11.45 -3.93
N LYS A 86 -7.71 -12.12 -4.60
CA LYS A 86 -6.97 -13.24 -4.02
C LYS A 86 -5.59 -12.73 -3.62
N TYR A 87 -5.21 -13.00 -2.37
CA TYR A 87 -3.89 -12.67 -1.86
C TYR A 87 -3.04 -13.93 -1.77
N GLU A 88 -1.75 -13.78 -2.05
CA GLU A 88 -0.76 -14.82 -1.83
C GLU A 88 0.59 -14.23 -1.44
N TRP A 89 1.44 -15.08 -0.85
CA TRP A 89 2.82 -14.73 -0.55
C TRP A 89 3.65 -14.71 -1.82
N VAL A 90 4.14 -13.53 -2.21
CA VAL A 90 4.98 -13.36 -3.41
C VAL A 90 6.42 -13.05 -3.00
N LYS A 91 7.37 -13.72 -3.65
CA LYS A 91 8.80 -13.37 -3.50
C LYS A 91 9.07 -12.03 -4.19
N GLU A 92 9.87 -11.17 -3.58
CA GLU A 92 10.25 -9.85 -4.12
C GLU A 92 10.73 -9.91 -5.58
N THR A 93 11.55 -10.91 -5.91
CA THR A 93 12.08 -11.13 -7.28
C THR A 93 11.02 -11.37 -8.34
N ASN A 94 9.80 -11.73 -7.94
CA ASN A 94 8.70 -12.04 -8.84
C ASN A 94 7.67 -10.91 -8.93
N LEU A 95 7.80 -9.82 -8.16
CA LEU A 95 6.78 -8.77 -8.06
C LEU A 95 6.35 -8.20 -9.41
N GLN A 96 7.28 -8.04 -10.35
CA GLN A 96 7.00 -7.53 -11.70
C GLN A 96 5.95 -8.36 -12.46
N ASN A 97 5.80 -9.65 -12.14
CA ASN A 97 4.85 -10.54 -12.80
C ASN A 97 3.42 -10.38 -12.22
N TYR A 98 3.29 -9.76 -11.05
CA TYR A 98 2.05 -9.63 -10.29
C TYR A 98 1.49 -8.20 -10.28
N VAL A 99 2.36 -7.21 -10.47
CA VAL A 99 2.00 -5.78 -10.52
C VAL A 99 1.67 -5.42 -11.97
N THR A 100 0.40 -5.61 -12.35
CA THR A 100 -0.07 -5.44 -13.74
C THR A 100 -0.70 -4.08 -14.03
N ASN A 101 -1.18 -3.36 -13.00
CA ASN A 101 -1.81 -2.05 -13.15
C ASN A 101 -1.60 -1.14 -11.93
N PRO A 102 -0.36 -0.78 -11.60
CA PRO A 102 -0.08 0.03 -10.42
C PRO A 102 -0.66 1.45 -10.55
N PHE A 103 -0.99 2.06 -9.40
CA PHE A 103 -1.43 3.45 -9.33
C PHE A 103 -0.32 4.42 -9.79
N GLU A 104 0.91 4.18 -9.33
CA GLU A 104 2.12 4.85 -9.82
C GLU A 104 2.84 3.93 -10.83
N ASP A 105 3.81 4.44 -11.58
CA ASP A 105 4.63 3.56 -12.42
C ASP A 105 5.47 2.56 -11.59
N TYR A 106 6.06 1.57 -12.26
CA TYR A 106 6.83 0.52 -11.58
C TYR A 106 8.09 1.07 -10.86
N THR A 107 8.62 2.22 -11.29
CA THR A 107 9.76 2.88 -10.62
C THR A 107 9.33 3.42 -9.26
N ALA A 108 8.22 4.14 -9.22
CA ALA A 108 7.64 4.66 -7.99
C ALA A 108 7.18 3.52 -7.07
N PHE A 109 6.64 2.43 -7.64
CA PHE A 109 6.34 1.21 -6.88
C PHE A 109 7.57 0.63 -6.19
N ASN A 110 8.70 0.45 -6.90
CA ASN A 110 9.94 -0.04 -6.30
C ASN A 110 10.49 0.92 -5.23
N ALA A 111 10.37 2.23 -5.41
CA ALA A 111 10.76 3.20 -4.40
C ALA A 111 9.96 3.02 -3.09
N GLN A 112 8.70 2.60 -3.15
CA GLN A 112 7.94 2.23 -1.95
C GLN A 112 8.49 0.98 -1.26
N ILE A 113 8.86 -0.04 -2.04
CA ILE A 113 9.50 -1.25 -1.50
C ILE A 113 10.81 -0.89 -0.80
N ASP A 114 11.60 0.02 -1.36
CA ASP A 114 12.83 0.50 -0.74
C ASP A 114 12.57 1.28 0.56
N LEU A 115 11.51 2.09 0.62
CA LEU A 115 11.10 2.77 1.86
C LEU A 115 10.77 1.77 2.97
N ILE A 116 10.03 0.71 2.64
CA ILE A 116 9.67 -0.36 3.59
C ILE A 116 10.91 -1.14 4.03
N LYS A 117 11.81 -1.48 3.09
CA LYS A 117 13.01 -2.26 3.38
C LYS A 117 13.97 -1.51 4.30
N ASN A 118 14.12 -0.22 4.07
CA ASN A 118 15.02 0.66 4.81
C ASN A 118 14.34 1.38 5.98
N TYR A 119 13.09 1.02 6.30
CA TYR A 119 12.38 1.63 7.42
C TYR A 119 13.13 1.39 8.72
N ASN A 120 13.44 2.49 9.42
CA ASN A 120 14.26 2.51 10.63
C ASN A 120 13.57 3.26 11.79
N GLY A 121 12.24 3.43 11.70
CA GLY A 121 11.46 4.25 12.64
C GLY A 121 11.20 5.68 12.18
N THR A 122 11.83 6.12 11.08
CA THR A 122 11.59 7.46 10.53
C THR A 122 10.53 7.42 9.44
N MET A 123 9.45 8.16 9.63
CA MET A 123 8.40 8.33 8.61
C MET A 123 8.88 9.27 7.50
N ASN A 124 8.61 8.91 6.24
CA ASN A 124 8.85 9.78 5.09
C ASN A 124 7.59 10.57 4.74
N PHE A 125 7.75 11.83 4.36
CA PHE A 125 6.67 12.66 3.85
C PHE A 125 6.98 13.10 2.42
N SER A 126 5.99 13.03 1.53
CA SER A 126 6.10 13.58 0.18
C SER A 126 4.80 14.20 -0.32
N GLU A 127 4.94 15.21 -1.16
CA GLU A 127 3.84 15.86 -1.87
C GLU A 127 4.05 15.70 -3.37
N ASN A 128 3.03 15.18 -4.05
CA ASN A 128 3.15 14.74 -5.42
C ASN A 128 2.00 15.31 -6.24
N ARG A 129 2.34 16.02 -7.33
CA ARG A 129 1.38 16.35 -8.38
C ARG A 129 1.39 15.22 -9.40
N HIS A 130 0.30 14.48 -9.48
CA HIS A 130 0.16 13.36 -10.40
C HIS A 130 -0.74 13.74 -11.56
N TYR A 131 -0.34 13.44 -12.79
CA TYR A 131 -1.13 13.71 -13.99
C TYR A 131 -1.60 12.39 -14.59
N SER A 132 -2.89 12.12 -14.46
CA SER A 132 -3.51 10.87 -14.89
C SER A 132 -4.09 10.99 -16.30
N GLU A 133 -3.98 9.91 -17.07
CA GLU A 133 -4.71 9.73 -18.35
C GLU A 133 -5.97 8.88 -18.18
N LYS A 134 -6.25 8.36 -16.97
CA LYS A 134 -7.28 7.35 -16.70
C LYS A 134 -8.70 7.93 -16.48
N PHE A 135 -8.95 9.18 -16.87
CA PHE A 135 -10.26 9.85 -16.73
C PHE A 135 -10.68 10.55 -18.02
#